data_AF-A0A536X180-F1
#
_entry.id   AF-A0A536X180-F1
#
_cell.length_a   1.000
_cell.length_b   1.000
_cell.length_c   1.000
_cell.angle_alpha   90.00
_cell.angle_beta   90.00
_cell.angle_gamma   90.00
#
_symmetry.space_group_name_H-M   'P 1'
#
loop_
_entity.id
_entity.type
_entity.pdbx_description
1 polymer ?
#
loop_
_entity_poly.entity_id
_entity_poly.type
_entity_poly.pdbx_seq_one_letter_code
_entity_poly.pdbx_strand_id
1 'polypeptide(L)' 'MALDATSGTLLGLSYSLALSASGSGTGATQSYNINGSMAANQASTCGTGVCTGSQTRTLTLTW' A
#
# COMPACT_ATOMS: atom_id res chain seq x y z
N MET A 1 -4.26 11.13 -8.98
CA MET A 1 -3.47 10.55 -7.87
C MET A 1 -3.16 9.10 -8.20
N ALA A 2 -1.91 8.68 -8.04
CA ALA A 2 -1.45 7.32 -8.38
C ALA A 2 -0.33 6.85 -7.44
N LEU A 3 -0.28 5.55 -7.12
CA LEU A 3 0.88 4.92 -6.49
C LEU A 3 1.84 4.37 -7.55
N ASP A 4 3.14 4.33 -7.26
CA ASP A 4 4.15 3.69 -8.12
C ASP A 4 3.88 2.19 -8.33
N ALA A 5 3.31 1.51 -7.32
CA ALA A 5 2.76 0.17 -7.44
C ALA A 5 1.62 -0.05 -6.44
N THR A 6 0.63 -0.83 -6.86
CA THR A 6 -0.51 -1.27 -6.03
C THR A 6 -0.33 -2.68 -5.47
N SER A 7 0.84 -3.28 -5.67
CA SER A 7 1.20 -4.60 -5.12
C SER A 7 2.71 -4.77 -5.06
N GLY A 8 3.16 -5.74 -4.27
CA GLY A 8 4.56 -6.13 -4.21
C GLY A 8 4.80 -7.23 -3.20
N THR A 9 6.06 -7.50 -2.92
CA THR A 9 6.48 -8.47 -1.91
C THR A 9 7.31 -7.79 -0.83
N LEU A 10 7.09 -8.16 0.43
CA LEU A 10 7.89 -7.72 1.57
C LEU A 10 8.24 -8.97 2.39
N LEU A 11 9.53 -9.28 2.55
CA LEU A 11 9.99 -10.51 3.21
C LEU A 11 9.40 -11.79 2.57
N GLY A 12 9.21 -11.79 1.25
CA GLY A 12 8.57 -12.88 0.52
C GLY A 12 7.03 -12.92 0.62
N LEU A 13 6.42 -12.02 1.40
CA LEU A 13 4.98 -11.93 1.57
C LEU A 13 4.40 -10.94 0.57
N SER A 14 3.46 -11.40 -0.25
CA SER A 14 2.74 -10.57 -1.20
C SER A 14 1.75 -9.67 -0.47
N TYR A 15 1.72 -8.40 -0.86
CA TYR A 15 0.74 -7.44 -0.39
C TYR A 15 0.13 -6.68 -1.58
N SER A 16 -1.05 -6.12 -1.35
CA SER A 16 -1.73 -5.20 -2.24
C SER A 16 -2.06 -3.89 -1.52
N LEU A 17 -2.13 -2.82 -2.30
CA LEU A 17 -2.46 -1.46 -1.89
C LEU A 17 -3.58 -0.96 -2.80
N ALA A 18 -4.62 -0.38 -2.21
CA ALA A 18 -5.70 0.28 -2.92
C ALA A 18 -5.82 1.72 -2.44
N LEU A 19 -6.06 2.65 -3.37
CA LEU A 19 -6.47 4.01 -3.00
C LEU A 19 -7.99 4.09 -3.02
N SER A 20 -8.58 4.72 -2.00
CA SER A 20 -9.96 5.17 -2.10
C SER A 20 -10.02 6.38 -3.04
N ALA A 21 -10.50 6.21 -4.28
CA ALA A 21 -10.67 7.34 -5.20
C ALA A 21 -12.09 7.92 -5.10
N SER A 22 -12.20 9.20 -4.76
CA SER A 22 -12.90 10.22 -5.56
C SER A 22 -13.02 11.51 -4.74
N GLY A 23 -12.59 12.62 -5.35
CA GLY A 23 -12.86 13.95 -4.83
C GLY A 23 -12.87 14.94 -5.99
N SER A 24 -13.93 15.74 -6.07
CA SER A 24 -14.05 16.83 -7.03
C SER A 24 -13.38 18.07 -6.43
N GLY A 25 -12.43 18.67 -7.16
CA GLY A 25 -11.71 19.86 -6.73
C GLY A 25 -12.63 21.08 -6.60
N THR A 26 -13.18 21.29 -5.40
CA THR A 26 -14.04 22.44 -5.07
C THR A 26 -13.38 23.42 -4.09
N GLY A 27 -12.10 23.21 -3.78
CA GLY A 27 -11.36 23.99 -2.76
C GLY A 27 -11.58 23.53 -1.32
N ALA A 28 -12.47 22.55 -1.09
CA ALA A 28 -12.65 21.92 0.22
C ALA A 28 -11.59 20.84 0.50
N THR A 29 -11.34 20.54 1.78
CA THR A 29 -10.48 19.43 2.20
C THR A 29 -11.02 18.10 1.66
N GLN A 30 -10.14 17.30 1.07
CA GLN A 30 -10.45 15.98 0.53
C GLN A 30 -9.65 14.92 1.28
N SER A 31 -10.34 13.99 1.93
CA SER A 31 -9.72 12.88 2.64
C SER A 31 -9.53 11.68 1.72
N TYR A 32 -8.32 11.13 1.71
CA TYR A 32 -7.97 9.96 0.91
C TYR A 32 -7.30 8.91 1.78
N ASN A 33 -7.65 7.64 1.57
CA ASN A 33 -7.09 6.50 2.28
C ASN A 33 -6.27 5.62 1.32
N ILE A 34 -5.16 5.09 1.85
CA ILE A 34 -4.41 4.00 1.25
C ILE A 34 -4.65 2.76 2.10
N ASN A 35 -5.33 1.77 1.54
CA ASN A 35 -5.66 0.52 2.20
C ASN A 35 -4.67 -0.56 1.76
N GLY A 36 -3.85 -1.04 2.70
CA GLY A 36 -2.97 -2.18 2.48
C GLY A 36 -3.59 -3.48 2.97
N SER A 37 -3.39 -4.57 2.24
CA SER A 37 -3.75 -5.91 2.67
C SER A 37 -2.64 -6.91 2.36
N MET A 38 -2.40 -7.82 3.29
CA MET A 38 -1.49 -8.94 3.14
C MET A 38 -2.26 -10.21 3.51
N ALA A 39 -2.29 -11.20 2.62
CA ALA A 39 -3.01 -12.44 2.89
C ALA A 39 -2.35 -13.19 4.05
N ALA A 40 -3.17 -13.79 4.93
CA ALA A 40 -2.70 -14.66 5.99
C ALA A 40 -2.09 -15.96 5.42
N ASN A 41 -1.29 -16.64 6.24
CA ASN A 41 -0.68 -17.95 5.92
C ASN A 41 0.30 -17.96 4.72
N GLN A 42 0.83 -16.80 4.34
CA GLN A 42 1.92 -16.73 3.38
C GLN A 42 3.23 -17.17 4.04
N ALA A 43 4.02 -17.98 3.34
CA ALA A 43 5.35 -18.36 3.80
C ALA A 43 6.29 -17.16 3.67
N SER A 44 6.84 -16.69 4.79
CA SER A 44 7.84 -15.62 4.78
C SER A 44 9.25 -16.17 4.60
N THR A 45 10.18 -15.32 4.17
CA THR A 45 11.62 -15.67 4.14
C THR A 45 12.24 -15.81 5.54
N CYS A 46 11.51 -15.49 6.60
CA CYS A 46 12.03 -15.52 7.97
C CYS A 46 11.80 -16.81 8.76
N GLY A 47 11.30 -17.87 8.10
CA GLY A 47 11.06 -19.15 8.76
C GLY A 47 10.07 -18.99 9.92
N THR A 48 10.45 -19.44 11.12
CA THR A 48 9.62 -19.39 12.35
C THR A 48 9.80 -18.12 13.18
N GLY A 49 10.66 -17.19 12.76
CA GLY A 49 10.94 -15.95 13.49
C GLY A 49 9.98 -14.82 13.13
N VAL A 50 9.86 -13.83 14.03
CA VAL A 50 9.19 -12.55 13.73
C VAL A 50 10.19 -11.65 13.01
N CYS A 51 9.81 -11.15 11.83
CA CYS A 51 10.65 -10.24 11.07
C CYS A 51 9.93 -8.96 10.70
N THR A 52 10.70 -7.88 10.72
CA THR A 52 10.25 -6.55 10.35
C THR A 52 10.87 -6.18 9.01
N GLY A 53 10.04 -5.68 8.11
CA GLY A 53 10.45 -5.18 6.82
C GLY A 53 9.67 -3.91 6.52
N SER A 54 10.27 -3.03 5.73
CA SER A 54 9.63 -1.80 5.26
C SER A 54 9.81 -1.68 3.75
N GLN A 55 8.76 -1.25 3.05
CA GLN A 55 8.82 -0.90 1.63
C GLN A 55 8.32 0.53 1.45
N THR A 56 9.17 1.39 0.91
CA THR A 56 8.78 2.76 0.54
C THR A 56 7.94 2.75 -0.74
N ARG A 57 6.89 3.57 -0.77
CA ARG A 57 6.03 3.79 -1.94
C ARG A 57 5.89 5.27 -2.22
N THR A 58 5.76 5.61 -3.50
CA THR A 58 5.59 6.99 -3.95
C THR A 58 4.14 7.23 -4.35
N LEU A 59 3.53 8.25 -3.74
CA LEU A 59 2.21 8.75 -4.09
C LEU A 59 2.35 10.02 -4.94
N THR A 60 1.91 9.96 -6.20
CA THR A 60 1.87 11.12 -7.09
C THR A 60 0.49 11.78 -7.04
N LEU A 61 0.46 13.06 -6.73
CA LEU A 61 -0.71 13.92 -6.80
C LEU A 61 -0.64 14.76 -8.09
N THR A 62 -1.74 14.82 -8.83
CA THR A 62 -1.89 15.64 -10.04
C THR A 62 -3.05 16.59 -9.81
N TRP A 63 -2.83 17.88 -10.04
CA TRP A 63 -3.80 18.96 -9.83
C TRP A 63 -4.01 19.76 -11.12
#